data_AF-X1AWN7-F1
#
_entry.id   AF-X1AWN7-F1
#
_cell.length_a   1.000
_cell.length_b   1.000
_cell.length_c   1.000
_cell.angle_alpha   90.00
_cell.angle_beta   90.00
_cell.angle_gamma   90.00
#
_symmetry.space_group_name_H-M   'P 1'
#
loop_
_entity.id
_entity.type
_entity.pdbx_description
1 polymer ?
#
loop_
_entity_poly.entity_id
_entity_poly.type
_entity_poly.pdbx_seq_one_letter_code
_entity_poly.pdbx_strand_id
1 'polypeptide(L)'
;ECVSKKPLGIKGIEGKDWEWRECPNCKGTGKVKVNIIDRSEIYGEDDLAGMRRGRMRDFLDKKKEMYQAGDKPCKRCKELGKIKYSFWSGHDYWFDQQFDEHTTKDDLDRRKNKFWSENIADGGSGKQNKGRDRREFYGKQGRNKRCVWIIPTQPFPEAHFAVYPEGLIEIPIKAGCPEFICKKCGMARVKILEPAEEYKKLLGKSWHPHKHDAERGMSETPDKKASCTAEYKFKGYSDCGCNAGFEPGIVMDIFMGAATSALVALKQRKRFIGIEIKQEYINMANKRIRAVQETLF
;
A
#
# COMPACT_ATOMS: atom_id res chain seq x y z
N GLU A 1 -15.65 -19.73 -16.24
CA GLU A 1 -16.41 -19.85 -17.49
C GLU A 1 -17.12 -18.52 -17.76
N CYS A 2 -17.06 -18.04 -19.00
CA CYS A 2 -17.71 -16.79 -19.43
C CYS A 2 -19.23 -17.02 -19.57
N VAL A 3 -20.04 -15.99 -19.38
CA VAL A 3 -21.49 -16.13 -19.10
C VAL A 3 -22.36 -15.46 -20.17
N SER A 4 -23.47 -16.10 -20.55
CA SER A 4 -24.24 -15.82 -21.79
C SER A 4 -25.22 -14.63 -21.79
N LYS A 5 -25.41 -13.92 -20.66
CA LYS A 5 -26.35 -12.79 -20.57
C LYS A 5 -25.73 -11.60 -19.85
N LYS A 6 -25.80 -10.44 -20.53
CA LYS A 6 -25.14 -9.16 -20.24
C LYS A 6 -25.96 -8.27 -19.28
N PRO A 7 -25.46 -7.96 -18.07
CA PRO A 7 -26.00 -6.91 -17.20
C PRO A 7 -25.68 -5.50 -17.75
N LEU A 8 -26.48 -4.50 -17.37
CA LEU A 8 -26.28 -3.09 -17.78
C LEU A 8 -24.92 -2.55 -17.32
N GLY A 9 -24.16 -1.92 -18.23
CA GLY A 9 -22.74 -1.62 -18.05
C GLY A 9 -22.34 -0.15 -18.25
N ILE A 10 -21.28 0.22 -17.52
CA ILE A 10 -20.49 1.46 -17.55
C ILE A 10 -19.17 1.21 -18.33
N LYS A 11 -18.53 2.30 -18.79
CA LYS A 11 -17.34 2.39 -19.69
C LYS A 11 -16.31 1.23 -19.59
N GLY A 12 -15.86 0.72 -20.76
CA GLY A 12 -14.81 -0.31 -20.96
C GLY A 12 -15.23 -1.43 -21.95
N ILE A 13 -14.29 -2.07 -22.65
CA ILE A 13 -14.57 -3.10 -23.68
C ILE A 13 -14.55 -4.52 -23.06
N GLU A 14 -15.71 -5.19 -23.06
CA GLU A 14 -15.87 -6.58 -22.60
C GLU A 14 -15.05 -7.55 -23.46
N GLY A 15 -14.33 -8.50 -22.82
CA GLY A 15 -13.41 -9.44 -23.49
C GLY A 15 -11.99 -8.90 -23.70
N LYS A 16 -11.76 -7.59 -23.57
CA LYS A 16 -10.43 -6.97 -23.61
C LYS A 16 -9.99 -6.40 -22.27
N ASP A 17 -10.85 -5.60 -21.64
CA ASP A 17 -10.52 -4.91 -20.38
C ASP A 17 -11.05 -5.68 -19.16
N TRP A 18 -12.11 -6.45 -19.36
CA TRP A 18 -12.82 -7.18 -18.30
C TRP A 18 -13.73 -8.27 -18.89
N GLU A 19 -14.15 -9.22 -18.06
CA GLU A 19 -15.18 -10.21 -18.40
C GLU A 19 -16.13 -10.46 -17.22
N TRP A 20 -17.30 -11.04 -17.48
CA TRP A 20 -18.15 -11.58 -16.41
C TRP A 20 -17.67 -12.96 -16.00
N ARG A 21 -17.51 -13.16 -14.70
CA ARG A 21 -17.28 -14.47 -14.09
C ARG A 21 -18.38 -14.79 -13.10
N GLU A 22 -18.58 -16.08 -12.85
CA GLU A 22 -19.44 -16.51 -11.75
C GLU A 22 -18.93 -15.93 -10.43
N CYS A 23 -19.87 -15.46 -9.60
CA CYS A 23 -19.52 -14.97 -8.28
C CYS A 23 -19.01 -16.14 -7.44
N PRO A 24 -17.77 -16.11 -6.94
CA PRO A 24 -17.20 -17.23 -6.17
C PRO A 24 -17.91 -17.42 -4.83
N ASN A 25 -18.60 -16.38 -4.33
CA ASN A 25 -19.29 -16.42 -3.05
C ASN A 25 -20.66 -17.14 -3.13
N CYS A 26 -21.40 -17.00 -4.23
CA CYS A 26 -22.69 -17.67 -4.41
C CYS A 26 -22.70 -18.74 -5.50
N LYS A 27 -21.56 -18.99 -6.15
CA LYS A 27 -21.40 -19.96 -7.24
C LYS A 27 -22.48 -19.80 -8.32
N GLY A 28 -22.67 -18.56 -8.80
CA GLY A 28 -23.66 -18.28 -9.85
C GLY A 28 -25.11 -18.07 -9.39
N THR A 29 -25.49 -18.49 -8.17
CA THR A 29 -26.91 -18.55 -7.75
C THR A 29 -27.53 -17.20 -7.34
N GLY A 30 -26.71 -16.18 -7.08
CA GLY A 30 -27.19 -14.89 -6.55
C GLY A 30 -27.52 -14.91 -5.05
N LYS A 31 -27.53 -16.09 -4.40
CA LYS A 31 -27.83 -16.25 -2.96
C LYS A 31 -26.74 -17.05 -2.25
N VAL A 32 -26.53 -16.81 -0.96
CA VAL A 32 -25.56 -17.55 -0.14
C VAL A 32 -26.32 -18.33 0.91
N LYS A 33 -26.07 -19.64 0.97
CA LYS A 33 -26.59 -20.50 2.02
C LYS A 33 -25.88 -20.16 3.33
N VAL A 34 -26.64 -19.74 4.32
CA VAL A 34 -26.14 -19.58 5.69
C VAL A 34 -26.64 -20.77 6.48
N ASN A 35 -25.77 -21.73 6.72
CA ASN A 35 -26.04 -22.79 7.68
C ASN A 35 -25.93 -22.20 9.09
N ILE A 36 -26.94 -22.40 9.91
CA ILE A 36 -26.81 -22.16 11.35
C ILE A 36 -25.80 -23.20 11.83
N ILE A 37 -24.68 -22.74 12.38
CA ILE A 37 -23.89 -23.62 13.24
C ILE A 37 -24.72 -23.73 14.51
N ASP A 38 -25.27 -24.91 14.79
CA ASP A 38 -25.93 -25.15 16.05
C ASP A 38 -24.88 -24.94 17.16
N ARG A 39 -25.06 -23.86 17.92
CA ARG A 39 -24.09 -23.45 18.93
C ARG A 39 -24.11 -24.39 20.14
N SER A 40 -25.09 -25.31 20.22
CA SER A 40 -25.10 -26.41 21.19
C SER A 40 -24.03 -27.47 20.93
N GLU A 41 -23.44 -27.52 19.73
CA GLU A 41 -22.32 -28.42 19.41
C GLU A 41 -20.93 -27.85 19.77
N ILE A 42 -20.83 -26.56 20.12
CA ILE A 42 -19.55 -25.85 20.32
C ILE A 42 -19.19 -25.67 21.80
N TYR A 43 -20.18 -25.61 22.69
CA TYR A 43 -19.98 -25.37 24.12
C TYR A 43 -20.56 -26.53 24.91
N GLY A 44 -19.76 -27.18 25.74
CA GLY A 44 -20.25 -28.22 26.67
C GLY A 44 -21.20 -27.62 27.70
N GLU A 45 -22.03 -28.46 28.32
CA GLU A 45 -23.02 -28.01 29.33
C GLU A 45 -22.39 -27.17 30.47
N ASP A 46 -21.11 -27.41 30.77
CA ASP A 46 -20.34 -26.71 31.79
C ASP A 46 -20.01 -25.24 31.44
N ASP A 47 -19.85 -24.90 30.16
CA ASP A 47 -19.57 -23.52 29.71
C ASP A 47 -20.80 -22.61 29.86
N LEU A 48 -21.99 -23.19 29.94
CA LEU A 48 -23.28 -22.48 30.04
C LEU A 48 -23.68 -22.17 31.48
N ALA A 49 -23.05 -22.81 32.47
CA ALA A 49 -23.36 -22.65 33.90
C ALA A 49 -22.98 -21.26 34.47
N GLY A 50 -22.07 -20.53 33.80
CA GLY A 50 -21.57 -19.22 34.26
C GLY A 50 -22.41 -18.01 33.86
N MET A 51 -23.40 -18.15 32.98
CA MET A 51 -24.21 -17.03 32.49
C MET A 51 -25.55 -16.93 33.24
N ARG A 52 -25.80 -15.77 33.88
CA ARG A 52 -27.05 -15.49 34.62
C ARG A 52 -28.29 -15.79 33.74
N ARG A 53 -29.14 -16.73 34.20
CA ARG A 53 -30.32 -17.28 33.50
C ARG A 53 -31.24 -16.25 32.80
N GLY A 54 -31.38 -15.03 33.34
CA GLY A 54 -32.19 -13.97 32.73
C GLY A 54 -31.57 -13.30 31.50
N ARG A 55 -30.24 -13.18 31.43
CA ARG A 55 -29.53 -12.56 30.29
C ARG A 55 -29.38 -13.53 29.11
N MET A 56 -29.50 -14.83 29.38
CA MET A 56 -29.42 -15.91 28.40
C MET A 56 -30.66 -15.96 27.49
N ARG A 57 -31.88 -15.87 28.06
CA ARG A 57 -33.13 -15.89 27.27
C ARG A 57 -33.22 -14.71 26.31
N ASP A 58 -32.97 -13.49 26.76
CA ASP A 58 -33.00 -12.29 25.89
C ASP A 58 -31.92 -12.32 24.80
N PHE A 59 -30.75 -12.88 25.09
CA PHE A 59 -29.65 -12.99 24.12
C PHE A 59 -29.88 -14.11 23.10
N LEU A 60 -30.52 -15.21 23.51
CA LEU A 60 -30.90 -16.31 22.62
C LEU A 60 -32.13 -15.97 21.77
N ASP A 61 -33.15 -15.31 22.31
CA ASP A 61 -34.34 -14.90 21.55
C ASP A 61 -34.03 -13.76 20.57
N LYS A 62 -33.24 -12.73 20.97
CA LYS A 62 -32.74 -11.72 20.02
C LYS A 62 -31.83 -12.29 18.94
N LYS A 63 -31.15 -13.41 19.18
CA LYS A 63 -30.31 -14.08 18.16
C LYS A 63 -31.07 -15.10 17.31
N LYS A 64 -32.15 -15.71 17.81
CA LYS A 64 -33.03 -16.58 16.99
C LYS A 64 -33.64 -15.81 15.82
N GLU A 65 -34.00 -14.55 16.01
CA GLU A 65 -34.46 -13.66 14.92
C GLU A 65 -33.31 -13.25 13.96
N MET A 66 -32.07 -13.09 14.46
CA MET A 66 -30.93 -12.67 13.62
C MET A 66 -30.34 -13.77 12.72
N TYR A 67 -30.51 -15.04 13.09
CA TYR A 67 -29.90 -16.19 12.40
C TYR A 67 -30.93 -17.18 11.87
N GLN A 68 -31.92 -16.70 11.11
CA GLN A 68 -32.76 -17.60 10.32
C GLN A 68 -31.91 -18.32 9.26
N ALA A 69 -31.92 -19.65 9.28
CA ALA A 69 -31.37 -20.48 8.20
C ALA A 69 -32.16 -20.17 6.93
N GLY A 70 -31.46 -19.86 5.84
CA GLY A 70 -32.10 -19.53 4.58
C GLY A 70 -31.15 -18.95 3.56
N ASP A 71 -31.63 -18.89 2.33
CA ASP A 71 -30.90 -18.29 1.22
C ASP A 71 -30.91 -16.77 1.35
N LYS A 72 -29.78 -16.18 1.79
CA LYS A 72 -29.63 -14.73 1.89
C LYS A 72 -29.12 -14.15 0.57
N PRO A 73 -29.53 -12.93 0.19
CA PRO A 73 -29.05 -12.28 -1.03
C PRO A 73 -27.53 -12.09 -0.98
N CYS A 74 -26.84 -12.42 -2.08
CA CYS A 74 -25.39 -12.32 -2.13
C CYS A 74 -24.95 -10.86 -2.25
N LYS A 75 -24.45 -10.29 -1.15
CA LYS A 75 -23.93 -8.91 -1.11
C LYS A 75 -22.81 -8.64 -2.12
N ARG A 76 -22.01 -9.65 -2.46
CA ARG A 76 -20.87 -9.52 -3.38
C ARG A 76 -21.28 -9.27 -4.83
N CYS A 77 -22.33 -9.94 -5.32
CA CYS A 77 -22.82 -9.75 -6.68
C CYS A 77 -24.14 -8.98 -6.77
N LYS A 78 -24.69 -8.52 -5.63
CA LYS A 78 -26.02 -7.88 -5.55
C LYS A 78 -27.09 -8.73 -6.25
N GLU A 79 -27.11 -10.02 -5.91
CA GLU A 79 -28.06 -11.02 -6.44
C GLU A 79 -27.92 -11.38 -7.93
N LEU A 80 -27.00 -10.75 -8.66
CA LEU A 80 -26.79 -11.01 -10.09
C LEU A 80 -26.18 -12.39 -10.41
N GLY A 81 -25.68 -13.10 -9.40
CA GLY A 81 -24.95 -14.38 -9.58
C GLY A 81 -23.57 -14.25 -10.20
N LYS A 82 -23.25 -13.12 -10.83
CA LYS A 82 -22.02 -12.87 -11.59
C LYS A 82 -21.31 -11.63 -11.06
N ILE A 83 -19.99 -11.58 -11.21
CA ILE A 83 -19.18 -10.41 -10.90
C ILE A 83 -18.35 -10.01 -12.11
N LYS A 84 -18.14 -8.71 -12.27
CA LYS A 84 -17.20 -8.16 -13.24
C LYS A 84 -15.79 -8.50 -12.77
N TYR A 85 -15.10 -9.34 -13.54
CA TYR A 85 -13.69 -9.67 -13.34
C TYR A 85 -12.87 -8.79 -14.27
N SER A 86 -12.16 -7.84 -13.68
CA SER A 86 -11.25 -6.97 -14.43
C SER A 86 -10.02 -7.77 -14.84
N PHE A 87 -9.63 -7.72 -16.11
CA PHE A 87 -8.33 -8.25 -16.54
C PHE A 87 -7.18 -7.33 -16.14
N TRP A 88 -7.51 -6.08 -15.82
CA TRP A 88 -6.58 -5.15 -15.23
C TRP A 88 -6.13 -5.64 -13.85
N SER A 89 -4.91 -6.17 -13.78
CA SER A 89 -4.26 -6.74 -12.59
C SER A 89 -3.66 -5.69 -11.65
N GLY A 90 -3.93 -4.40 -11.90
CA GLY A 90 -3.27 -3.29 -11.24
C GLY A 90 -2.02 -2.88 -12.01
N HIS A 91 -2.15 -1.72 -12.67
CA HIS A 91 -1.07 -0.81 -13.05
C HIS A 91 0.24 -1.40 -13.60
N ASP A 92 0.34 -1.49 -14.93
CA ASP A 92 1.63 -1.47 -15.66
C ASP A 92 2.25 -0.06 -15.64
N TYR A 93 2.27 0.61 -14.49
CA TYR A 93 3.04 1.85 -14.32
C TYR A 93 4.27 1.57 -13.46
N TRP A 94 5.34 2.27 -13.77
CA TRP A 94 6.52 2.26 -12.93
C TRP A 94 6.23 3.04 -11.64
N PHE A 95 6.57 2.44 -10.50
CA PHE A 95 6.49 3.11 -9.20
C PHE A 95 7.66 2.74 -8.31
N ASP A 96 8.39 3.75 -7.84
CA ASP A 96 9.40 3.60 -6.80
C ASP A 96 8.86 4.15 -5.48
N GLN A 97 8.78 3.29 -4.48
CA GLN A 97 8.23 3.63 -3.18
C GLN A 97 9.14 4.63 -2.45
N GLN A 98 8.54 5.74 -2.00
CA GLN A 98 9.24 6.75 -1.23
C GLN A 98 8.91 6.61 0.27
N PHE A 99 9.88 6.93 1.11
CA PHE A 99 9.78 6.82 2.56
C PHE A 99 9.99 8.18 3.24
N ASP A 100 9.39 8.34 4.41
CA ASP A 100 9.62 9.44 5.36
C ASP A 100 10.30 8.88 6.61
N GLU A 101 11.15 9.66 7.25
CA GLU A 101 11.65 9.32 8.58
C GLU A 101 10.51 9.17 9.59
N HIS A 102 10.66 8.22 10.52
CA HIS A 102 9.69 7.96 11.59
C HIS A 102 9.61 9.06 12.66
N THR A 103 10.47 10.07 12.58
CA THR A 103 10.81 11.01 13.67
C THR A 103 9.96 12.28 13.70
N THR A 104 8.97 12.43 12.81
CA THR A 104 8.13 13.64 12.85
C THR A 104 7.31 13.70 14.14
N LYS A 105 7.28 14.87 14.81
CA LYS A 105 6.37 15.18 15.95
C LYS A 105 4.93 14.72 15.70
N ASP A 106 4.51 14.73 14.44
CA ASP A 106 3.20 14.27 13.96
C ASP A 106 2.91 12.77 14.24
N ASP A 107 3.93 11.90 14.25
CA ASP A 107 3.79 10.48 14.64
C ASP A 107 3.71 10.29 16.16
N LEU A 108 4.34 11.19 16.92
CA LEU A 108 4.20 11.24 18.38
C LEU A 108 2.81 11.78 18.78
N ASP A 109 2.31 12.78 18.06
CA ASP A 109 1.03 13.43 18.34
C ASP A 109 -0.19 12.62 17.88
N ARG A 110 -0.18 12.00 16.69
CA ARG A 110 -1.30 11.14 16.24
C ARG A 110 -1.48 9.88 17.09
N ARG A 111 -0.45 9.48 17.84
CA ARG A 111 -0.52 8.37 18.79
C ARG A 111 -1.07 8.79 20.16
N LYS A 112 -1.45 10.05 20.36
CA LYS A 112 -2.23 10.53 21.51
C LYS A 112 -3.72 10.10 21.43
N ASN A 113 -4.01 8.88 20.98
CA ASN A 113 -5.28 8.25 21.34
C ASN A 113 -5.22 7.97 22.84
N LYS A 114 -5.74 8.93 23.62
CA LYS A 114 -5.70 8.99 25.09
C LYS A 114 -6.12 7.71 25.81
N PHE A 115 -6.93 6.85 25.16
CA PHE A 115 -7.39 5.60 25.76
C PHE A 115 -6.29 4.54 25.94
N TRP A 116 -5.24 4.57 25.11
CA TRP A 116 -4.07 3.67 25.23
C TRP A 116 -2.77 4.39 25.54
N SER A 117 -2.69 5.72 25.33
CA SER A 117 -1.43 6.46 25.38
C SER A 117 -0.99 6.87 26.78
N GLU A 118 -1.91 7.12 27.73
CA GLU A 118 -1.55 7.48 29.10
C GLU A 118 -0.82 6.34 29.82
N ASN A 119 -1.20 5.09 29.52
CA ASN A 119 -0.51 3.92 30.06
C ASN A 119 0.86 3.65 29.41
N ILE A 120 1.21 4.27 28.27
CA ILE A 120 2.45 3.96 27.54
C ILE A 120 3.61 4.87 27.97
N ALA A 121 3.33 6.08 28.48
CA ALA A 121 4.36 6.99 29.01
C ALA A 121 5.01 6.43 30.29
N ASP A 122 4.24 5.69 31.10
CA ASP A 122 4.72 4.98 32.30
C ASP A 122 5.05 3.50 32.04
N GLY A 123 5.16 3.12 30.75
CA GLY A 123 5.30 1.74 30.33
C GLY A 123 3.96 1.00 30.47
N GLY A 124 3.38 0.62 29.32
CA GLY A 124 2.09 -0.06 29.20
C GLY A 124 1.81 -1.06 30.32
N SER A 125 0.56 -1.17 30.76
CA SER A 125 0.12 -2.12 31.79
C SER A 125 0.42 -3.59 31.46
N GLY A 126 0.79 -3.91 30.21
CA GLY A 126 1.35 -5.20 29.83
C GLY A 126 2.85 -5.29 30.13
N LYS A 127 3.26 -6.27 30.94
CA LYS A 127 4.67 -6.62 31.26
C LYS A 127 5.61 -6.68 30.04
N GLN A 128 5.08 -6.83 28.82
CA GLN A 128 5.84 -6.97 27.58
C GLN A 128 6.47 -5.67 27.02
N ASN A 129 5.95 -4.49 27.39
CA ASN A 129 6.34 -3.22 26.77
C ASN A 129 7.10 -2.25 27.71
N LYS A 130 7.40 -2.66 28.95
CA LYS A 130 8.20 -1.84 29.87
C LYS A 130 9.67 -1.81 29.43
N GLY A 131 10.22 -0.61 29.24
CA GLY A 131 11.65 -0.38 29.01
C GLY A 131 12.16 -0.52 27.57
N ARG A 132 11.30 -0.76 26.58
CA ARG A 132 11.72 -0.83 25.17
C ARG A 132 11.70 0.54 24.49
N ASP A 133 12.78 0.87 23.79
CA ASP A 133 12.81 2.07 22.96
C ASP A 133 11.91 1.86 21.74
N ARG A 134 10.96 2.77 21.52
CA ARG A 134 10.07 2.72 20.34
C ARG A 134 10.86 2.75 19.02
N ARG A 135 12.09 3.28 19.01
CA ARG A 135 13.00 3.28 17.86
C ARG A 135 13.37 1.88 17.38
N GLU A 136 13.35 0.88 18.25
CA GLU A 136 13.66 -0.52 17.92
C GLU A 136 12.58 -1.20 17.07
N PHE A 137 11.35 -0.65 17.05
CA PHE A 137 10.22 -1.19 16.28
C PHE A 137 10.10 -0.62 14.87
N TYR A 138 10.99 0.30 14.50
CA TYR A 138 10.94 0.97 13.21
C TYR A 138 11.95 0.39 12.24
N GLY A 139 11.52 0.20 10.98
CA GLY A 139 12.45 -0.13 9.91
C GLY A 139 13.44 1.02 9.69
N LYS A 140 14.71 0.68 9.41
CA LYS A 140 15.77 1.69 9.18
C LYS A 140 15.44 2.67 8.05
N GLN A 141 14.59 2.27 7.11
CA GLN A 141 14.20 3.06 5.94
C GLN A 141 13.10 4.10 6.21
N GLY A 142 12.45 4.07 7.37
CA GLY A 142 11.32 4.97 7.65
C GLY A 142 9.95 4.35 7.37
N ARG A 143 8.92 5.19 7.43
CA ARG A 143 7.54 4.85 7.07
C ARG A 143 7.26 5.17 5.62
N ASN A 144 6.23 4.56 5.05
CA ASN A 144 5.72 4.98 3.74
C ASN A 144 5.40 6.47 3.75
N LYS A 145 5.83 7.16 2.69
CA LYS A 145 5.54 8.57 2.48
C LYS A 145 4.03 8.78 2.39
N ARG A 146 3.51 9.77 3.12
CA ARG A 146 2.07 10.05 3.20
C ARG A 146 1.55 10.75 1.95
N CYS A 147 0.23 10.89 1.84
CA CYS A 147 -0.45 11.64 0.78
C CYS A 147 -0.46 13.17 0.99
N VAL A 148 -0.07 13.66 2.16
CA VAL A 148 0.00 15.09 2.48
C VAL A 148 1.45 15.46 2.78
N TRP A 149 2.00 16.43 2.05
CA TRP A 149 3.40 16.87 2.15
C TRP A 149 3.47 18.32 2.63
N ILE A 150 4.43 18.59 3.50
CA ILE A 150 4.76 19.96 3.92
C ILE A 150 5.96 20.39 3.08
N ILE A 151 5.75 21.36 2.19
CA ILE A 151 6.78 21.88 1.29
C ILE A 151 6.87 23.39 1.52
N PRO A 152 8.01 23.91 2.01
CA PRO A 152 8.19 25.34 2.22
C PRO A 152 8.22 26.09 0.89
N THR A 153 7.89 27.38 0.93
CA THR A 153 8.07 28.26 -0.22
C THR A 153 9.56 28.42 -0.54
N GLN A 154 9.87 28.55 -1.82
CA GLN A 154 11.22 28.78 -2.30
C GLN A 154 11.24 30.13 -3.03
N PRO A 155 12.15 31.06 -2.68
CA PRO A 155 12.22 32.35 -3.35
C PRO A 155 12.64 32.17 -4.81
N PHE A 156 12.09 33.00 -5.67
CA PHE A 156 12.37 32.98 -7.09
C PHE A 156 12.48 34.43 -7.61
N PRO A 157 13.66 34.85 -8.09
CA PRO A 157 13.95 36.25 -8.35
C PRO A 157 13.35 36.80 -9.64
N GLU A 158 12.89 35.94 -10.55
CA GLU A 158 12.46 36.33 -11.88
C GLU A 158 10.94 36.54 -11.93
N ALA A 159 10.47 37.46 -12.77
CA ALA A 159 9.05 37.74 -12.92
C ALA A 159 8.36 36.65 -13.76
N HIS A 160 7.77 35.66 -13.09
CA HIS A 160 7.09 34.54 -13.73
C HIS A 160 5.75 34.17 -13.11
N PHE A 161 4.86 33.67 -13.95
CA PHE A 161 3.66 32.96 -13.52
C PHE A 161 3.98 31.48 -13.31
N ALA A 162 3.24 30.84 -12.39
CA ALA A 162 3.29 29.40 -12.12
C ALA A 162 4.63 28.86 -11.61
N VAL A 163 5.39 29.66 -10.86
CA VAL A 163 6.59 29.17 -10.16
C VAL A 163 6.15 28.34 -8.94
N TYR A 164 6.78 27.19 -8.77
CA TYR A 164 6.61 26.34 -7.58
C TYR A 164 7.97 25.84 -7.08
N PRO A 165 8.08 25.52 -5.78
CA PRO A 165 9.31 25.00 -5.19
C PRO A 165 9.67 23.63 -5.77
N GLU A 166 10.98 23.37 -5.91
CA GLU A 166 11.48 22.10 -6.48
C GLU A 166 10.99 20.87 -5.70
N GLY A 167 10.92 20.97 -4.37
CA GLY A 167 10.47 19.89 -3.50
C GLY A 167 9.04 19.40 -3.77
N LEU A 168 8.21 20.19 -4.46
CA LEU A 168 6.87 19.78 -4.87
C LEU A 168 6.90 18.67 -5.92
N ILE A 169 7.79 18.78 -6.91
CA ILE A 169 7.83 17.87 -8.06
C ILE A 169 8.92 16.79 -7.91
N GLU A 170 9.84 16.96 -6.97
CA GLU A 170 10.88 15.97 -6.66
C GLU A 170 10.30 14.60 -6.32
N ILE A 171 9.29 14.56 -5.46
CA ILE A 171 8.69 13.31 -4.98
C ILE A 171 7.90 12.60 -6.11
N PRO A 172 7.00 13.27 -6.86
CA PRO A 172 6.32 12.65 -8.00
C PRO A 172 7.27 12.12 -9.07
N ILE A 173 8.32 12.86 -9.44
CA ILE A 173 9.27 12.40 -10.48
C ILE A 173 10.03 11.17 -9.97
N LYS A 174 10.50 11.20 -8.73
CA LYS A 174 11.22 10.08 -8.13
C LYS A 174 10.35 8.83 -8.00
N ALA A 175 9.07 9.01 -7.70
CA ALA A 175 8.12 7.92 -7.56
C ALA A 175 7.58 7.39 -8.90
N GLY A 176 7.42 8.24 -9.92
CA GLY A 176 6.72 7.90 -11.17
C GLY A 176 7.58 7.84 -12.45
N CYS A 177 8.83 8.30 -12.45
CA CYS A 177 9.71 8.26 -13.61
C CYS A 177 10.92 7.30 -13.44
N PRO A 178 11.04 6.21 -14.21
CA PRO A 178 12.14 5.25 -14.09
C PRO A 178 13.51 5.83 -14.44
N GLU A 179 14.54 5.36 -13.76
CA GLU A 179 15.94 5.76 -14.03
C GLU A 179 16.56 4.96 -15.17
N PHE A 180 16.11 3.72 -15.36
CA PHE A 180 16.65 2.83 -16.35
C PHE A 180 15.50 2.18 -17.11
N ILE A 181 15.37 2.51 -18.39
CA ILE A 181 14.49 1.92 -19.37
C ILE A 181 15.35 1.20 -20.39
N CYS A 182 15.03 -0.06 -20.69
CA CYS A 182 15.75 -0.78 -21.74
C CYS A 182 15.52 -0.13 -23.10
N LYS A 183 16.61 0.19 -23.83
CA LYS A 183 16.54 0.79 -25.18
C LYS A 183 15.84 -0.08 -26.24
N LYS A 184 15.74 -1.40 -26.00
CA LYS A 184 15.14 -2.36 -26.95
C LYS A 184 13.68 -2.65 -26.64
N CYS A 185 13.36 -3.03 -25.41
CA CYS A 185 12.01 -3.48 -25.04
C CYS A 185 11.19 -2.45 -24.26
N GLY A 186 11.77 -1.32 -23.86
CA GLY A 186 11.07 -0.29 -23.09
C GLY A 186 10.78 -0.67 -21.63
N MET A 187 11.24 -1.84 -21.16
CA MET A 187 10.99 -2.27 -19.79
C MET A 187 11.87 -1.50 -18.81
N ALA A 188 11.23 -0.92 -17.79
CA ALA A 188 11.92 -0.24 -16.71
C ALA A 188 12.56 -1.25 -15.73
N ARG A 189 13.77 -0.94 -15.25
CA ARG A 189 14.41 -1.74 -14.20
C ARG A 189 13.74 -1.47 -12.86
N VAL A 190 13.55 -2.54 -12.08
CA VAL A 190 13.03 -2.52 -10.73
C VAL A 190 14.16 -2.89 -9.76
N LYS A 191 14.20 -2.25 -8.58
CA LYS A 191 15.17 -2.60 -7.54
C LYS A 191 14.88 -4.00 -7.00
N ILE A 192 15.88 -4.87 -7.02
CA ILE A 192 15.82 -6.18 -6.38
C ILE A 192 16.33 -6.02 -4.95
N LEU A 193 15.45 -6.32 -4.00
CA LEU A 193 15.73 -6.29 -2.58
C LEU A 193 15.76 -7.72 -2.05
N GLU A 194 16.81 -8.07 -1.32
CA GLU A 194 16.94 -9.38 -0.67
C GLU A 194 16.85 -9.25 0.84
N PRO A 195 16.16 -10.16 1.53
CA PRO A 195 16.11 -10.14 2.99
C PRO A 195 17.50 -10.37 3.58
N ALA A 196 17.82 -9.67 4.67
CA ALA A 196 19.04 -9.91 5.43
C ALA A 196 19.09 -11.38 5.92
N GLU A 197 20.29 -11.95 6.06
CA GLU A 197 20.46 -13.38 6.36
C GLU A 197 19.77 -13.82 7.65
N GLU A 198 19.77 -12.95 8.67
CA GLU A 198 19.04 -13.17 9.93
C GLU A 198 17.53 -13.21 9.73
N TYR A 199 16.99 -12.27 8.95
CA TYR A 199 15.56 -12.22 8.64
C TYR A 199 15.11 -13.38 7.74
N LYS A 200 15.96 -13.78 6.80
CA LYS A 200 15.74 -14.92 5.91
C LYS A 200 15.51 -16.22 6.68
N LYS A 201 16.19 -16.41 7.82
CA LYS A 201 15.98 -17.57 8.70
C LYS A 201 14.60 -17.60 9.37
N LEU A 202 13.93 -16.44 9.47
CA LEU A 202 12.65 -16.27 10.14
C LEU A 202 11.47 -16.08 9.17
N LEU A 203 11.74 -15.79 7.89
CA LEU A 203 10.71 -15.72 6.85
C LEU A 203 9.87 -17.00 6.76
N GLY A 204 8.54 -16.84 6.73
CA GLY A 204 7.58 -17.94 6.62
C GLY A 204 7.44 -18.80 7.88
N LYS A 205 8.16 -18.50 8.95
CA LYS A 205 8.06 -19.24 10.23
C LYS A 205 7.16 -18.49 11.18
N SER A 206 6.21 -19.20 11.79
CA SER A 206 5.43 -18.63 12.88
C SER A 206 6.31 -18.33 14.09
N TRP A 207 5.95 -17.25 14.78
CA TRP A 207 6.58 -16.77 16.00
C TRP A 207 6.47 -17.75 17.16
N HIS A 208 5.46 -18.62 17.14
CA HIS A 208 5.27 -19.70 18.11
C HIS A 208 4.80 -21.00 17.40
N PRO A 209 4.96 -22.17 18.03
CA PRO A 209 4.40 -23.42 17.51
C PRO A 209 2.88 -23.48 17.71
N HIS A 210 2.13 -23.72 16.63
CA HIS A 210 0.66 -23.78 16.63
C HIS A 210 0.06 -25.14 17.06
N LYS A 211 0.86 -26.01 17.71
CA LYS A 211 0.48 -27.42 17.93
C LYS A 211 -0.67 -27.58 18.93
N HIS A 212 -0.83 -26.64 19.85
CA HIS A 212 -1.81 -26.71 20.96
C HIS A 212 -2.82 -25.56 20.96
N ASP A 213 -2.92 -24.81 19.86
CA ASP A 213 -3.78 -23.62 19.77
C ASP A 213 -5.26 -23.94 19.97
N ALA A 214 -5.70 -25.13 19.54
CA ALA A 214 -7.07 -25.59 19.70
C ALA A 214 -7.43 -25.91 21.17
N GLU A 215 -6.44 -26.33 21.98
CA GLU A 215 -6.65 -26.77 23.37
C GLU A 215 -6.46 -25.62 24.38
N ARG A 216 -5.50 -24.72 24.12
CA ARG A 216 -5.08 -23.69 25.08
C ARG A 216 -5.37 -22.26 24.61
N GLY A 217 -5.91 -22.09 23.41
CA GLY A 217 -6.00 -20.80 22.75
C GLY A 217 -4.63 -20.18 22.48
N MET A 218 -4.62 -18.91 22.05
CA MET A 218 -3.40 -18.12 21.85
C MET A 218 -2.77 -17.77 23.20
N SER A 219 -1.98 -18.69 23.76
CA SER A 219 -1.23 -18.49 25.01
C SER A 219 0.26 -18.26 24.74
N GLU A 220 0.90 -17.37 25.50
CA GLU A 220 2.34 -17.13 25.40
C GLU A 220 3.12 -18.33 25.95
N THR A 221 3.66 -19.17 25.07
CA THR A 221 4.58 -20.23 25.49
C THR A 221 5.96 -19.66 25.84
N PRO A 222 6.76 -20.37 26.67
CA PRO A 222 8.16 -20.02 26.95
C PRO A 222 9.07 -20.05 25.71
N ASP A 223 8.62 -20.72 24.64
CA ASP A 223 9.38 -21.05 23.43
C ASP A 223 9.39 -19.91 22.39
N LYS A 224 9.46 -18.66 22.84
CA LYS A 224 9.47 -17.50 21.94
C LYS A 224 10.69 -17.57 21.03
N LYS A 225 10.47 -17.59 19.72
CA LYS A 225 11.56 -17.39 18.75
C LYS A 225 12.06 -15.95 18.83
N ALA A 226 13.38 -15.76 18.69
CA ALA A 226 14.02 -14.45 18.61
C ALA A 226 13.30 -13.56 17.59
N SER A 227 12.94 -12.34 17.99
CA SER A 227 12.46 -11.31 17.08
C SER A 227 13.66 -10.71 16.34
N CYS A 228 13.63 -10.66 15.02
CA CYS A 228 14.57 -9.88 14.23
C CYS A 228 13.85 -8.74 13.49
N THR A 229 14.60 -7.73 13.09
CA THR A 229 14.11 -6.67 12.22
C THR A 229 13.91 -7.20 10.79
N ALA A 230 12.81 -6.80 10.14
CA ALA A 230 12.55 -7.13 8.73
C ALA A 230 13.40 -6.23 7.82
N GLU A 231 14.70 -6.50 7.75
CA GLU A 231 15.65 -5.74 6.96
C GLU A 231 15.84 -6.35 5.56
N TYR A 232 15.81 -5.49 4.55
CA TYR A 232 16.09 -5.84 3.15
C TYR A 232 17.28 -5.03 2.64
N LYS A 233 18.19 -5.69 1.94
CA LYS A 233 19.38 -5.11 1.33
C LYS A 233 19.20 -5.00 -0.17
N PHE A 234 19.64 -3.88 -0.73
CA PHE A 234 19.66 -3.70 -2.18
C PHE A 234 20.70 -4.63 -2.82
N LYS A 235 20.24 -5.52 -3.70
CA LYS A 235 21.11 -6.45 -4.43
C LYS A 235 21.55 -5.88 -5.78
N GLY A 236 20.68 -5.08 -6.40
CA GLY A 236 20.86 -4.59 -7.74
C GLY A 236 19.53 -4.32 -8.42
N TYR A 237 19.55 -4.23 -9.73
CA TYR A 237 18.37 -3.95 -10.54
C TYR A 237 18.00 -5.15 -11.40
N SER A 238 16.70 -5.33 -11.67
CA SER A 238 16.20 -6.35 -12.59
C SER A 238 16.81 -6.21 -13.98
N ASP A 239 16.90 -7.31 -14.71
CA ASP A 239 17.39 -7.34 -16.07
C ASP A 239 16.36 -7.97 -17.00
N CYS A 240 16.21 -7.36 -18.17
CA CYS A 240 15.33 -7.79 -19.24
C CYS A 240 16.00 -8.77 -20.21
N GLY A 241 17.32 -9.00 -20.08
CA GLY A 241 18.10 -9.90 -20.93
C GLY A 241 18.35 -9.40 -22.35
N CYS A 242 17.93 -8.18 -22.69
CA CYS A 242 18.07 -7.64 -24.05
C CYS A 242 19.51 -7.19 -24.39
N ASN A 243 20.35 -6.96 -23.39
CA ASN A 243 21.73 -6.44 -23.52
C ASN A 243 21.87 -5.21 -24.46
N ALA A 244 20.83 -4.36 -24.51
CA ALA A 244 20.77 -3.19 -25.39
C ALA A 244 21.18 -1.88 -24.69
N GLY A 245 21.67 -1.96 -23.45
CA GLY A 245 21.86 -0.81 -22.58
C GLY A 245 20.55 -0.17 -22.11
N PHE A 246 20.70 0.91 -21.33
CA PHE A 246 19.58 1.61 -20.69
C PHE A 246 19.61 3.10 -21.00
N GLU A 247 18.43 3.70 -20.98
CA GLU A 247 18.24 5.15 -21.03
C GLU A 247 17.31 5.61 -19.91
N PRO A 248 17.41 6.86 -19.48
CA PRO A 248 16.53 7.38 -18.44
C PRO A 248 15.12 7.66 -18.95
N GLY A 249 14.15 7.56 -18.02
CA GLY A 249 12.77 7.96 -18.28
C GLY A 249 12.63 9.44 -18.60
N ILE A 250 11.49 9.78 -19.21
CA ILE A 250 11.17 11.13 -19.69
C ILE A 250 10.04 11.70 -18.83
N VAL A 251 10.25 12.90 -18.29
CA VAL A 251 9.24 13.71 -17.62
C VAL A 251 8.65 14.71 -18.61
N MET A 252 7.32 14.78 -18.74
CA MET A 252 6.66 15.73 -19.63
C MET A 252 5.96 16.82 -18.82
N ASP A 253 6.21 18.08 -19.18
CA ASP A 253 5.52 19.24 -18.62
C ASP A 253 5.05 20.15 -19.77
N ILE A 254 3.73 20.27 -19.93
CA ILE A 254 3.12 21.03 -21.03
C ILE A 254 2.93 22.52 -20.71
N PHE A 255 3.24 22.92 -19.47
CA PHE A 255 3.20 24.31 -19.00
C PHE A 255 4.51 24.62 -18.29
N MET A 256 5.60 24.57 -19.08
CA MET A 256 6.95 24.56 -18.56
C MET A 256 7.25 25.75 -17.65
N GLY A 257 6.72 26.93 -17.96
CA GLY A 257 6.90 28.15 -17.16
C GLY A 257 8.38 28.41 -16.89
N ALA A 258 8.76 28.44 -15.61
CA ALA A 258 10.13 28.65 -15.19
C ALA A 258 11.03 27.41 -15.33
N ALA A 259 10.51 26.28 -15.82
CA ALA A 259 11.17 25.00 -16.04
C ALA A 259 11.57 24.21 -14.79
N THR A 260 10.91 24.43 -13.65
CA THR A 260 11.17 23.68 -12.40
C THR A 260 11.12 22.16 -12.60
N SER A 261 10.13 21.63 -13.36
CA SER A 261 10.05 20.21 -13.73
C SER A 261 11.32 19.69 -14.41
N ALA A 262 11.87 20.41 -15.40
CA ALA A 262 13.10 19.99 -16.08
C ALA A 262 14.30 19.97 -15.15
N LEU A 263 14.44 21.00 -14.31
CA LEU A 263 15.60 21.09 -13.41
C LEU A 263 15.61 19.90 -12.45
N VAL A 264 14.46 19.56 -11.88
CA VAL A 264 14.32 18.40 -11.00
C VAL A 264 14.53 17.08 -11.76
N ALA A 265 13.97 16.95 -12.97
CA ALA A 265 14.21 15.79 -13.82
C ALA A 265 15.71 15.59 -14.08
N LEU A 266 16.44 16.64 -14.46
CA LEU A 266 17.89 16.60 -14.70
C LEU A 266 18.68 16.24 -13.45
N LYS A 267 18.37 16.86 -12.29
CA LYS A 267 19.01 16.54 -11.00
C LYS A 267 18.82 15.07 -10.62
N GLN A 268 17.69 14.46 -11.00
CA GLN A 268 17.41 13.04 -10.80
C GLN A 268 17.89 12.14 -11.96
N ARG A 269 18.75 12.65 -12.85
CA ARG A 269 19.30 11.94 -14.03
C ARG A 269 18.21 11.43 -14.97
N LYS A 270 17.09 12.15 -15.07
CA LYS A 270 15.99 11.90 -16.00
C LYS A 270 16.09 12.83 -17.22
N ARG A 271 15.39 12.45 -18.28
CA ARG A 271 15.12 13.33 -19.43
C ARG A 271 13.81 14.08 -19.21
N PHE A 272 13.61 15.12 -19.99
CA PHE A 272 12.35 15.85 -19.99
C PHE A 272 11.92 16.29 -21.39
N ILE A 273 10.63 16.56 -21.54
CA ILE A 273 10.04 17.27 -22.67
C ILE A 273 9.20 18.40 -22.07
N GLY A 274 9.53 19.64 -22.42
CA GLY A 274 8.83 20.83 -21.96
C GLY A 274 8.13 21.54 -23.10
N ILE A 275 6.90 22.00 -22.89
CA ILE A 275 6.18 22.88 -23.83
C ILE A 275 5.86 24.18 -23.11
N GLU A 276 6.13 25.31 -23.77
CA GLU A 276 5.80 26.65 -23.30
C GLU A 276 5.47 27.51 -24.50
N ILE A 277 4.50 28.41 -24.35
CA ILE A 277 4.02 29.27 -25.43
C ILE A 277 4.73 30.62 -25.45
N LYS A 278 5.14 31.14 -24.28
CA LYS A 278 5.78 32.46 -24.19
C LYS A 278 7.29 32.37 -24.42
N GLN A 279 7.78 33.08 -25.44
CA GLN A 279 9.20 33.10 -25.80
C GLN A 279 10.11 33.59 -24.66
N GLU A 280 9.67 34.59 -23.90
CA GLU A 280 10.41 35.09 -22.73
C GLU A 280 10.64 33.98 -21.69
N TYR A 281 9.65 33.09 -21.52
CA TYR A 281 9.73 31.98 -20.56
C TYR A 281 10.60 30.86 -21.09
N ILE A 282 10.52 30.57 -22.39
CA ILE A 282 11.44 29.64 -23.06
C ILE A 282 12.89 30.10 -22.89
N ASN A 283 13.19 31.39 -23.09
CA ASN A 283 14.55 31.92 -22.96
C ASN A 283 15.09 31.75 -21.54
N MET A 284 14.26 32.05 -20.53
CA MET A 284 14.64 31.91 -19.14
C MET A 284 14.78 30.45 -18.71
N ALA A 285 13.82 29.60 -19.07
CA ALA A 285 13.87 28.15 -18.88
C ALA A 285 15.16 27.57 -19.45
N ASN A 286 15.52 27.91 -20.69
CA ASN A 286 16.73 27.43 -21.34
C ASN A 286 18.01 27.88 -20.59
N LYS A 287 18.05 29.11 -20.09
CA LYS A 287 19.18 29.59 -19.27
C LYS A 287 19.32 28.76 -17.99
N ARG A 288 18.22 28.51 -17.28
CA ARG A 288 18.19 27.69 -16.05
C ARG A 288 18.60 26.24 -16.32
N ILE A 289 18.09 25.65 -17.39
CA ILE A 289 18.40 24.28 -17.82
C ILE A 289 19.89 24.13 -18.13
N ARG A 290 20.47 25.06 -18.91
CA ARG A 290 21.90 25.04 -19.26
C ARG A 290 22.79 25.11 -18.03
N ALA A 291 22.49 26.02 -17.09
CA ALA A 291 23.27 26.15 -15.85
C ALA A 291 23.31 24.84 -15.04
N VAL A 292 22.20 24.10 -14.98
CA VAL A 292 22.17 22.78 -14.32
C VAL A 292 22.96 21.74 -15.10
N GLN A 293 22.88 21.73 -16.43
CA GLN A 293 23.64 20.80 -17.26
C GLN A 293 25.15 21.02 -17.10
N GLU A 294 25.62 22.27 -17.12
CA GLU A 294 27.03 22.63 -16.89
C GLU A 294 27.54 22.23 -15.51
N THR A 295 26.65 22.12 -14.52
CA THR A 295 27.02 21.69 -13.17
C THR A 295 27.09 20.16 -13.05
N LEU A 296 26.32 19.44 -13.86
CA LEU A 296 26.17 17.98 -13.77
C LEU A 296 27.04 17.19 -14.75
N PHE A 297 27.49 17.82 -15.83
CA PHE A 297 28.25 17.23 -16.94
C PHE A 297 29.49 18.07 -17.26
#